data_AF-A0A1H1KND4-F1
#
_entry.id   AF-A0A1H1KND4-F1
#
_cell.length_a   1.000
_cell.length_b   1.000
_cell.length_c   1.000
_cell.angle_alpha   90.00
_cell.angle_beta   90.00
_cell.angle_gamma   90.00
#
_symmetry.space_group_name_H-M   'P 1'
#
loop_
_entity.id
_entity.type
_entity.pdbx_description
1 polymer ?
#
loop_
_entity_poly.entity_id
_entity_poly.type
_entity_poly.pdbx_seq_one_letter_code
_entity_poly.pdbx_strand_id
1 'polypeptide(L)' 'MQIGKSYDPDTVKLISTAFDGAWSDLEAALGGPLSESVADTAKAAITRRILTAVDAGERDAARLKSSALSGIVMA' A
#
# COMPACT_ATOMS: atom_id res chain seq x y z
N MET A 1 11.48 7.83 -21.73
CA MET A 1 12.49 7.12 -20.93
C MET A 1 12.15 7.35 -19.47
N GLN A 2 11.48 6.38 -18.83
CA GLN A 2 11.12 6.49 -17.42
C GLN A 2 12.34 6.04 -16.61
N ILE A 3 13.14 7.01 -16.17
CA ILE A 3 14.24 6.78 -15.23
C ILE A 3 13.61 6.17 -13.97
N GLY A 4 13.95 4.91 -13.70
CA GLY A 4 13.45 4.21 -12.51
C GLY A 4 13.82 5.02 -11.28
N LYS A 5 12.81 5.54 -10.58
CA LYS A 5 13.02 6.25 -9.32
C LYS A 5 13.49 5.23 -8.29
N SER A 6 14.72 5.38 -7.81
CA SER A 6 15.24 4.57 -6.72
C SER A 6 14.83 5.20 -5.38
N TYR A 7 14.28 4.39 -4.50
CA TYR A 7 14.02 4.78 -3.11
C TYR A 7 15.25 4.50 -2.27
N ASP A 8 15.58 5.43 -1.37
CA ASP A 8 16.58 5.19 -0.34
C ASP A 8 16.07 4.10 0.65
N PRO A 9 16.98 3.47 1.42
CA PRO A 9 16.59 2.38 2.32
C PRO A 9 15.53 2.77 3.37
N ASP A 10 15.51 4.02 3.82
CA ASP A 10 14.54 4.45 4.84
C ASP A 10 13.16 4.67 4.21
N THR A 11 13.12 5.20 2.99
CA THR A 11 11.88 5.25 2.21
C THR A 11 11.35 3.82 1.90
N VAL A 12 12.21 2.85 1.61
CA VAL A 12 11.79 1.45 1.42
C VAL A 12 11.18 0.86 2.71
N LYS A 13 11.82 1.08 3.87
CA LYS A 13 11.27 0.63 5.17
C LYS A 13 9.92 1.26 5.48
N LEU A 14 9.77 2.55 5.18
CA LEU A 14 8.52 3.27 5.34
C LEU A 14 7.41 2.69 4.45
N ILE A 15 7.71 2.41 3.18
CA ILE A 15 6.78 1.78 2.24
C ILE A 15 6.36 0.40 2.76
N SER A 16 7.32 -0.43 3.19
CA SER A 16 7.03 -1.77 3.73
C SER A 16 6.12 -1.69 4.95
N THR A 17 6.43 -0.80 5.89
CA THR A 17 5.65 -0.63 7.13
C THR A 17 4.21 -0.20 6.83
N ALA A 18 4.03 0.74 5.91
CA ALA A 18 2.70 1.19 5.49
C ALA A 18 1.92 0.09 4.77
N PHE A 19 2.60 -0.72 3.96
CA PHE A 19 2.01 -1.85 3.25
C PHE A 19 1.52 -2.93 4.23
N ASP A 20 2.38 -3.37 5.14
CA ASP A 20 2.06 -4.42 6.11
C ASP A 20 0.87 -4.01 7.00
N GLY A 21 0.86 -2.74 7.43
CA GLY A 21 -0.26 -2.18 8.18
C GLY A 21 -1.56 -2.13 7.37
N ALA A 22 -1.50 -1.70 6.11
CA ALA A 22 -2.68 -1.65 5.24
C ALA A 22 -3.22 -3.05 4.93
N TRP A 23 -2.34 -4.00 4.67
CA TRP A 23 -2.70 -5.39 4.39
C TRP A 23 -3.38 -6.04 5.59
N SER A 24 -2.82 -5.88 6.79
CA SER A 24 -3.40 -6.42 8.02
C SER A 24 -4.78 -5.82 8.32
N ASP A 25 -4.95 -4.50 8.14
CA ASP A 25 -6.25 -3.84 8.32
C ASP A 25 -7.28 -4.37 7.31
N LEU A 26 -6.87 -4.63 6.07
CA LEU A 26 -7.74 -5.18 5.02
C LEU A 26 -8.17 -6.62 5.34
N GLU A 27 -7.25 -7.51 5.72
CA GLU A 27 -7.57 -8.89 6.10
C GLU A 27 -8.50 -8.93 7.32
N ALA A 28 -8.26 -8.06 8.31
CA ALA A 28 -9.11 -7.93 9.48
C ALA A 28 -10.54 -7.46 9.11
N ALA A 29 -10.66 -6.50 8.19
CA ALA A 29 -11.96 -6.00 7.73
C ALA A 29 -12.76 -7.05 6.95
N LEU A 30 -12.08 -7.93 6.20
CA LEU A 30 -12.71 -8.97 5.38
C LEU A 30 -13.00 -10.26 6.14
N GLY A 31 -12.55 -10.37 7.39
CA GLY A 31 -12.84 -11.52 8.25
C GLY A 31 -12.14 -12.81 7.83
N GLY A 32 -11.07 -12.73 7.01
CA GLY A 32 -10.34 -13.90 6.55
C GLY A 32 -9.47 -13.64 5.31
N PRO A 33 -8.67 -14.64 4.91
CA PRO A 33 -7.80 -14.54 3.75
C PRO A 33 -8.62 -14.41 2.45
N LEU A 34 -8.17 -13.51 1.59
CA LEU A 34 -8.69 -13.33 0.24
C LEU A 34 -8.35 -14.52 -0.67
N SER A 35 -9.15 -14.75 -1.71
CA SER A 35 -8.72 -15.62 -2.81
C SER A 35 -7.47 -15.03 -3.48
N GLU A 36 -6.61 -15.88 -4.03
CA GLU A 36 -5.31 -15.47 -4.58
C GLU A 36 -5.42 -14.33 -5.61
N SER A 37 -6.38 -14.41 -6.54
CA SER A 37 -6.59 -13.38 -7.56
C SER A 37 -7.05 -12.03 -6.98
N VAL A 38 -7.88 -12.06 -5.94
CA VAL A 38 -8.33 -10.85 -5.25
C VAL A 38 -7.21 -10.29 -4.39
N ALA A 39 -6.43 -11.15 -3.75
CA ALA A 39 -5.27 -10.77 -2.95
C ALA A 39 -4.22 -10.05 -3.81
N ASP A 40 -3.86 -10.59 -4.98
CA ASP A 40 -2.89 -9.97 -5.88
C ASP A 40 -3.36 -8.61 -6.39
N THR A 41 -4.65 -8.52 -6.75
CA THR A 41 -5.27 -7.26 -7.17
C THR A 41 -5.21 -6.22 -6.03
N ALA A 42 -5.55 -6.62 -4.80
CA ALA A 42 -5.51 -5.75 -3.64
C ALA A 42 -4.08 -5.31 -3.31
N LYS A 43 -3.10 -6.22 -3.30
CA LYS A 43 -1.68 -5.90 -3.07
C LYS A 43 -1.15 -4.91 -4.11
N ALA A 44 -1.44 -5.13 -5.39
CA ALA A 44 -1.05 -4.19 -6.45
C ALA A 44 -1.67 -2.80 -6.24
N ALA A 45 -2.94 -2.77 -5.84
CA ALA A 45 -3.69 -1.55 -5.62
C ALA A 45 -3.21 -0.77 -4.38
N ILE A 46 -2.86 -1.46 -3.30
CA ILE A 46 -2.23 -0.91 -2.08
C ILE A 46 -0.87 -0.32 -2.43
N THR A 47 0.01 -1.13 -3.03
CA THR A 47 1.38 -0.72 -3.40
C THR A 47 1.36 0.52 -4.28
N ARG A 48 0.56 0.53 -5.36
CA ARG A 48 0.46 1.68 -6.27
C ARG A 48 0.10 2.97 -5.55
N ARG A 49 -0.83 2.91 -4.59
CA ARG A 49 -1.28 4.08 -3.83
C ARG A 49 -0.22 4.57 -2.85
N ILE A 50 0.47 3.66 -2.15
CA ILE A 50 1.59 4.03 -1.28
C ILE A 50 2.69 4.72 -2.10
N LEU A 51 3.09 4.14 -3.23
CA LEU A 51 4.11 4.73 -4.09
C LEU A 51 3.69 6.11 -4.61
N THR A 52 2.42 6.27 -5.01
CA THR A 52 1.89 7.58 -5.46
C THR A 52 1.98 8.63 -4.34
N ALA A 53 1.62 8.27 -3.11
CA ALA A 53 1.69 9.17 -1.96
C ALA A 53 3.14 9.51 -1.58
N VAL A 54 4.05 8.53 -1.58
CA VAL A 54 5.48 8.75 -1.36
C VAL A 54 6.06 9.66 -2.45
N ASP A 55 5.66 9.46 -3.70
CA ASP A 55 6.07 10.30 -4.83
C ASP A 55 5.58 11.74 -4.71
N ALA A 56 4.42 11.95 -4.08
CA ALA A 56 3.87 13.26 -3.74
C ALA A 56 4.52 13.89 -2.49
N GLY A 57 5.45 13.20 -1.83
CA GLY A 57 6.19 13.72 -0.68
C GLY A 57 5.65 13.30 0.69
N GLU A 58 4.64 12.42 0.75
CA GLU A 58 4.15 11.90 2.02
C GLU A 58 5.21 11.02 2.71
N ARG A 59 5.43 11.25 3.99
CA ARG A 59 6.43 10.53 4.81
C ARG A 59 5.85 9.98 6.11
N ASP A 60 4.61 10.29 6.43
CA ASP A 60 3.90 9.74 7.58
C ASP A 60 3.32 8.36 7.24
N ALA A 61 3.76 7.34 7.99
CA ALA A 61 3.35 5.95 7.77
C ALA A 61 1.83 5.73 7.91
N ALA A 62 1.17 6.43 8.83
CA ALA A 62 -0.28 6.32 9.04
C ALA A 62 -1.06 6.94 7.88
N ARG A 63 -0.59 8.07 7.34
CA ARG A 63 -1.18 8.70 6.15
C ARG A 63 -0.95 7.87 4.89
N LEU A 64 0.22 7.24 4.75
CA LEU A 64 0.50 6.29 3.67
C LEU A 64 -0.45 5.08 3.75
N LYS A 65 -0.62 4.50 4.93
CA LYS A 65 -1.58 3.40 5.16
C LYS A 65 -3.01 3.81 4.79
N SER A 66 -3.47 4.96 5.29
CA SER A 66 -4.80 5.49 4.98
C SER A 66 -4.99 5.71 3.46
N SER A 67 -3.97 6.25 2.80
CA SER A 67 -3.96 6.44 1.35
C SER A 67 -4.02 5.10 0.60
N ALA A 68 -3.36 4.08 1.12
CA ALA A 68 -3.33 2.74 0.53
C ALA A 68 -4.71 2.06 0.51
N LEU A 69 -5.49 2.26 1.57
CA LEU A 69 -6.85 1.73 1.71
C LEU A 69 -7.90 2.56 0.99
N SER A 70 -7.56 3.79 0.57
CA SER A 70 -8.50 4.71 -0.07
C SER A 70 -9.02 4.16 -1.40
N GLY A 71 -10.34 3.95 -1.50
CA GLY A 71 -10.98 3.45 -2.71
C GLY A 71 -10.76 1.95 -2.96
N ILE A 72 -10.34 1.18 -1.96
CA ILE A 72 -10.65 -0.25 -1.93
C ILE A 72 -12.14 -0.34 -1.62
N VAL A 73 -12.97 -0.39 -2.66
CA VAL A 73 -14.41 -0.59 -2.51
C VAL A 73 -14.64 -2.07 -2.24
N MET A 74 -15.12 -2.37 -1.03
CA MET A 74 -15.63 -3.69 -0.67
C MET A 74 -16.93 -3.90 -1.46
N ALA A 75 -16.85 -4.71 -2.52
CA ALA A 75 -18.02 -5.19 -3.27
C ALA A 75 -18.47 -6.54 -2.72
#